data_AF-A0A829QK26-F1
#
_entry.id   AF-A0A829QK26-F1
#
_cell.length_a   1.000
_cell.length_b   1.000
_cell.length_c   1.000
_cell.angle_alpha   90.00
_cell.angle_beta   90.00
_cell.angle_gamma   90.00
#
_symmetry.space_group_name_H-M   'P 1'
#
loop_
_entity.id
_entity.type
_entity.pdbx_description
1 polymer ?
#
loop_
_entity_poly.entity_id
_entity_poly.type
_entity_poly.pdbx_seq_one_letter_code
_entity_poly.pdbx_strand_id
1 'polypeptide(L)'
;MSPKLTDDLYALLVNSGPGNLLAGRLGIPQPEKLRRYKKGQPALAGPVLIGGEGRLAEPLRAALADDYEVVSNNLGGRWADKFGALVFDATGITTPVELKALHEFFTPLLRNVGKSGRLLVIGTTPDKAATTDERIAQRALEGFTRSLAKEFSNGATVQLVYLHPDAKTGATGLESTVRFILSAKSTYVDGQVFYVGADDSTAPADWDKPLAGKVAIVTGAARGIGETIAEVFARDGAAVVAIDMPSEELNELASRVGGTALALDVTSEDAVDTITAHLKEHHGGKADILVNNAGITRDKLLKNMDDARWDSVIAVNLLAPQRLTEGLIGNGTIGEGGRVIGLASIAGIAGNRGQTNYGATKAGMIGITQALAPSLAEKGITINAVAPGFIETKMTAAIPLANREVGRRINSLNQGGEPVDVAETIAYFASPASNAVTGNVVRVCGQSWLGA
;
A
#
# COMPACT_ATOMS: atom_id res chain seq x y z
N MET A 1 26.26 -0.34 8.28
CA MET A 1 25.89 -0.40 6.85
C MET A 1 25.67 -1.87 6.51
N SER A 2 24.41 -2.29 6.41
CA SER A 2 24.07 -3.65 5.96
C SER A 2 24.64 -3.90 4.56
N PRO A 3 25.18 -5.10 4.26
CA PRO A 3 25.65 -5.41 2.91
C PRO A 3 24.48 -5.21 1.94
N LYS A 4 24.69 -4.44 0.87
CA LYS A 4 23.71 -4.27 -0.20
C LYS A 4 23.24 -5.65 -0.63
N LEU A 5 21.94 -5.91 -0.52
CA LEU A 5 21.30 -7.05 -1.16
C LEU A 5 21.74 -7.07 -2.62
N THR A 6 22.22 -8.24 -3.08
CA THR A 6 22.79 -8.42 -4.42
C THR A 6 21.94 -7.70 -5.47
N ASP A 7 22.53 -6.66 -6.07
CA ASP A 7 21.86 -5.85 -7.08
C ASP A 7 21.31 -6.76 -8.19
N ASP A 8 20.14 -6.41 -8.74
CA ASP A 8 19.54 -7.11 -9.88
C ASP A 8 20.51 -7.08 -11.07
N LEU A 9 21.33 -8.12 -11.20
CA LEU A 9 22.41 -8.21 -12.19
C LEU A 9 21.87 -8.11 -13.62
N TYR A 10 20.65 -8.57 -13.85
CA TYR A 10 19.97 -8.40 -15.13
C TYR A 10 19.61 -6.93 -15.33
N ALA A 11 18.91 -6.28 -14.41
CA ALA A 11 18.59 -4.86 -14.58
C ALA A 11 19.85 -3.99 -14.70
N LEU A 12 20.93 -4.29 -13.98
CA LEU A 12 22.21 -3.60 -14.10
C LEU A 12 22.86 -3.79 -15.47
N LEU A 13 22.94 -5.04 -15.94
CA LEU A 13 23.56 -5.37 -17.22
C LEU A 13 22.77 -4.77 -18.37
N VAL A 14 21.45 -4.85 -18.30
CA VAL A 14 20.58 -4.49 -19.39
C VAL A 14 20.28 -2.96 -19.39
N ASN A 15 20.33 -2.28 -18.24
CA ASN A 15 20.32 -0.80 -18.18
C ASN A 15 21.72 -0.15 -18.34
N SER A 16 22.80 -0.93 -18.54
CA SER A 16 24.12 -0.38 -18.87
C SER A 16 24.14 0.22 -20.28
N GLY A 17 25.07 1.14 -20.59
CA GLY A 17 25.15 1.78 -21.91
C GLY A 17 25.17 0.77 -23.09
N PRO A 18 26.11 -0.19 -23.12
CA PRO A 18 26.15 -1.24 -24.13
C PRO A 18 24.98 -2.24 -24.03
N GLY A 19 24.54 -2.58 -22.82
CA GLY A 19 23.45 -3.53 -22.60
C GLY A 19 22.10 -3.01 -23.06
N ASN A 20 21.81 -1.74 -22.84
CA ASN A 20 20.56 -1.08 -23.25
C ASN A 20 20.43 -1.06 -24.78
N LEU A 21 21.54 -0.80 -25.48
CA LEU A 21 21.59 -0.85 -26.95
C LEU A 21 21.29 -2.25 -27.50
N LEU A 22 21.87 -3.29 -26.89
CA LEU A 22 21.66 -4.68 -27.28
C LEU A 22 20.24 -5.17 -26.95
N ALA A 23 19.75 -4.83 -25.76
CA ALA A 23 18.45 -5.24 -25.29
C ALA A 23 17.31 -4.59 -26.08
N GLY A 24 17.44 -3.31 -26.44
CA GLY A 24 16.52 -2.62 -27.34
C GLY A 24 16.46 -3.27 -28.73
N ARG A 25 17.59 -3.78 -29.25
CA ARG A 25 17.62 -4.52 -30.54
C ARG A 25 17.02 -5.91 -30.45
N LEU A 26 17.04 -6.53 -29.27
CA LEU A 26 16.56 -7.89 -29.02
C LEU A 26 15.12 -7.92 -28.47
N GLY A 27 14.47 -6.76 -28.30
CA GLY A 27 13.12 -6.67 -27.75
C GLY A 27 13.02 -7.09 -26.27
N ILE A 28 14.14 -7.00 -25.55
CA ILE A 28 14.23 -7.41 -24.15
C ILE A 28 13.69 -6.27 -23.26
N PRO A 29 12.64 -6.49 -22.45
CA PRO A 29 12.06 -5.46 -21.61
C PRO A 29 13.07 -4.87 -20.61
N GLN A 30 13.18 -3.54 -20.56
CA GLN A 30 13.96 -2.84 -19.54
C GLN A 30 13.06 -2.45 -18.37
N PRO A 31 13.31 -2.93 -17.14
CA PRO A 31 12.63 -2.37 -15.99
C PRO A 31 13.06 -0.91 -15.83
N GLU A 32 12.08 0.00 -15.80
CA GLU A 32 12.33 1.41 -15.50
C GLU A 32 12.87 1.55 -14.08
N LYS A 33 13.79 2.49 -13.86
CA LYS A 33 14.20 2.86 -12.51
C LYS A 33 13.07 3.63 -11.84
N LEU A 34 12.37 2.97 -10.92
CA LEU A 34 11.19 3.54 -10.28
C LEU A 34 11.54 4.73 -9.37
N ARG A 35 10.76 5.80 -9.46
CA ARG A 35 10.90 7.00 -8.62
C ARG A 35 10.27 6.77 -7.24
N ARG A 36 11.08 6.69 -6.19
CA ARG A 36 10.63 6.59 -4.78
C ARG A 36 10.74 7.91 -4.02
N TYR A 37 10.00 8.04 -2.91
CA TYR A 37 9.97 9.26 -2.11
C TYR A 37 11.39 9.67 -1.66
N LYS A 38 11.64 10.97 -1.77
CA LYS A 38 12.83 11.62 -1.24
C LYS A 38 12.42 12.96 -0.68
N LYS A 39 12.81 13.22 0.56
CA LYS A 39 12.50 14.46 1.27
C LYS A 39 12.91 15.68 0.42
N GLY A 40 12.01 16.65 0.31
CA GLY A 40 12.22 17.90 -0.44
C GLY A 40 12.09 17.78 -1.97
N GLN A 41 11.80 16.59 -2.50
CA GLN A 41 11.37 16.46 -3.90
C GLN A 41 9.85 16.66 -4.01
N PRO A 42 9.34 17.26 -5.10
CA PRO A 42 7.90 17.37 -5.31
C PRO A 42 7.21 16.01 -5.32
N ALA A 43 5.90 15.95 -5.05
CA ALA A 43 5.16 14.68 -5.05
C ALA A 43 5.23 13.95 -6.40
N LEU A 44 5.20 14.69 -7.52
CA LEU A 44 5.27 14.19 -8.90
C LEU A 44 6.45 14.78 -9.68
N ALA A 45 6.77 14.17 -10.82
CA ALA A 45 7.84 14.64 -11.72
C ALA A 45 7.32 15.48 -12.90
N GLY A 46 6.10 15.99 -12.80
CA GLY A 46 5.42 16.78 -13.82
C GLY A 46 3.99 17.13 -13.37
N PRO A 47 3.23 17.88 -14.19
CA PRO A 47 1.89 18.36 -13.84
C PRO A 47 0.85 17.24 -13.73
N VAL A 48 -0.25 17.56 -13.05
CA VAL A 48 -1.44 16.73 -12.92
C VAL A 48 -2.53 17.27 -13.85
N LEU A 49 -3.05 16.43 -14.74
CA LEU A 49 -4.26 16.74 -15.49
C LEU A 49 -5.45 16.05 -14.84
N ILE A 50 -6.46 16.83 -14.44
CA ILE A 50 -7.71 16.32 -13.86
C ILE A 50 -8.84 16.56 -14.86
N GLY A 51 -9.49 15.48 -15.31
CA GLY A 51 -10.67 15.53 -16.17
C GLY A 51 -11.76 14.56 -15.73
N GLY A 52 -12.71 14.30 -16.62
CA GLY A 52 -13.95 13.60 -16.31
C GLY A 52 -15.06 14.56 -15.89
N GLU A 53 -16.29 14.08 -16.01
CA GLU A 53 -17.50 14.79 -15.63
C GLU A 53 -18.16 14.00 -14.50
N GLY A 54 -18.16 14.58 -13.30
CA GLY A 54 -18.61 13.92 -12.09
C GLY A 54 -18.62 14.89 -10.92
N ARG A 55 -18.73 14.36 -9.70
CA ARG A 55 -18.86 15.16 -8.48
C ARG A 55 -17.53 15.56 -7.83
N LEU A 56 -16.38 15.17 -8.41
CA LEU A 56 -15.07 15.22 -7.76
C LEU A 56 -14.02 16.05 -8.50
N ALA A 57 -14.18 16.29 -9.81
CA ALA A 57 -13.17 17.01 -10.59
C ALA A 57 -12.80 18.38 -9.98
N GLU A 58 -13.78 19.26 -9.71
CA GLU A 58 -13.50 20.58 -9.11
C GLU A 58 -13.00 20.52 -7.66
N PRO A 59 -13.62 19.74 -6.74
CA PRO A 59 -13.09 19.56 -5.39
C PRO A 59 -11.63 19.10 -5.36
N LEU A 60 -11.25 18.17 -6.25
CA LEU A 60 -9.89 17.68 -6.35
C LEU A 60 -8.92 18.73 -6.89
N ARG A 61 -9.34 19.53 -7.87
CA ARG A 61 -8.50 20.66 -8.33
C ARG A 61 -8.22 21.63 -7.19
N ALA A 62 -9.23 21.97 -6.40
CA ALA A 62 -9.07 22.86 -5.26
C ALA A 62 -8.17 22.26 -4.16
N ALA A 63 -8.36 20.99 -3.79
CA ALA A 63 -7.60 20.34 -2.73
C ALA A 63 -6.11 20.12 -3.08
N LEU A 64 -5.77 20.04 -4.37
CA LEU A 64 -4.41 19.77 -4.83
C LEU A 64 -3.66 21.03 -5.32
N ALA A 65 -4.33 22.17 -5.47
CA ALA A 65 -3.77 23.35 -6.14
C ALA A 65 -2.49 23.91 -5.50
N ASP A 66 -2.37 23.82 -4.18
CA ASP A 66 -1.22 24.38 -3.45
C ASP A 66 0.04 23.49 -3.53
N ASP A 67 -0.14 22.18 -3.70
CA ASP A 67 0.95 21.19 -3.62
C ASP A 67 1.31 20.57 -4.99
N TYR A 68 0.45 20.74 -5.99
CA TYR A 68 0.58 20.16 -7.32
C TYR A 68 0.41 21.21 -8.41
N GLU A 69 1.19 21.08 -9.48
CA GLU A 69 0.95 21.83 -10.71
C GLU A 69 -0.25 21.22 -11.45
N VAL A 70 -1.45 21.73 -11.19
CA VAL A 70 -2.70 21.26 -11.82
C VAL A 70 -2.93 21.99 -13.14
N VAL A 71 -3.07 21.23 -14.23
CA VAL A 71 -3.33 21.76 -15.58
C VAL A 71 -4.73 21.40 -16.08
N SER A 72 -5.35 22.31 -16.83
CA SER A 72 -6.69 22.13 -17.40
C SER A 72 -6.63 21.44 -18.76
N ASN A 73 -7.58 20.54 -19.02
CA ASN A 73 -7.59 19.80 -20.28
C ASN A 73 -7.88 20.72 -21.47
N ASN A 74 -6.87 20.98 -22.31
CA ASN A 74 -7.03 21.63 -23.61
C ASN A 74 -6.96 20.56 -24.71
N LEU A 75 -8.06 19.82 -24.89
CA LEU A 75 -8.22 18.80 -25.94
C LEU A 75 -7.88 19.40 -27.32
N GLY A 76 -6.67 19.10 -27.83
CA GLY A 76 -6.11 19.63 -29.08
C GLY A 76 -4.76 20.35 -28.93
N GLY A 77 -4.33 20.65 -27.71
CA GLY A 77 -3.05 21.30 -27.42
C GLY A 77 -1.86 20.32 -27.46
N ARG A 78 -0.74 20.76 -28.06
CA ARG A 78 0.57 20.15 -27.80
C ARG A 78 1.01 20.54 -26.39
N TRP A 79 1.08 19.57 -25.49
CA TRP A 79 1.70 19.75 -24.19
C TRP A 79 3.21 19.78 -24.34
N ALA A 80 3.85 20.85 -23.85
CA ALA A 80 5.30 20.95 -23.83
C ALA A 80 5.92 19.95 -22.85
N ASP A 81 5.28 19.78 -21.69
CA ASP A 81 5.74 18.93 -20.60
C ASP A 81 5.03 17.56 -20.57
N LYS A 82 5.72 16.56 -20.02
CA LYS A 82 5.15 15.24 -19.75
C LYS A 82 4.35 15.27 -18.45
N PHE A 83 3.17 14.66 -18.44
CA PHE A 83 2.33 14.59 -17.25
C PHE A 83 2.99 13.72 -16.17
N GLY A 84 3.03 14.25 -14.95
CA GLY A 84 3.32 13.46 -13.75
C GLY A 84 2.12 12.58 -13.37
N ALA A 85 0.90 13.07 -13.61
CA ALA A 85 -0.30 12.28 -13.41
C ALA A 85 -1.49 12.64 -14.30
N LEU A 86 -2.36 11.66 -14.51
CA LEU A 86 -3.68 11.81 -15.11
C LEU A 86 -4.73 11.31 -14.11
N VAL A 87 -5.68 12.17 -13.75
CA VAL A 87 -6.81 11.83 -12.87
C VAL A 87 -8.10 11.97 -13.66
N PHE A 88 -8.94 10.95 -13.63
CA PHE A 88 -10.22 10.92 -14.30
C PHE A 88 -11.35 10.67 -13.29
N ASP A 89 -12.25 11.65 -13.17
CA ASP A 89 -13.49 11.53 -12.42
C ASP A 89 -14.52 10.76 -13.25
N ALA A 90 -14.73 9.50 -12.90
CA ALA A 90 -15.70 8.59 -13.50
C ALA A 90 -17.01 8.55 -12.73
N THR A 91 -17.21 9.36 -11.70
CA THR A 91 -18.44 9.31 -10.86
C THR A 91 -19.70 9.71 -11.61
N GLY A 92 -19.59 10.46 -12.71
CA GLY A 92 -20.74 10.78 -13.59
C GLY A 92 -21.05 9.72 -14.65
N ILE A 93 -20.28 8.62 -14.72
CA ILE A 93 -20.61 7.47 -15.59
C ILE A 93 -21.70 6.64 -14.91
N THR A 94 -22.94 6.82 -15.33
CA THR A 94 -24.13 6.16 -14.78
C THR A 94 -24.69 5.06 -15.67
N THR A 95 -24.20 4.93 -16.91
CA THR A 95 -24.57 3.83 -17.82
C THR A 95 -23.36 3.23 -18.54
N PRO A 96 -23.42 1.96 -18.99
CA PRO A 96 -22.31 1.34 -19.72
C PRO A 96 -21.92 2.06 -21.03
N VAL A 97 -22.85 2.76 -21.68
CA VAL A 97 -22.57 3.53 -22.91
C VAL A 97 -21.60 4.68 -22.64
N GLU A 98 -21.66 5.28 -21.44
CA GLU A 98 -20.83 6.40 -21.03
C GLU A 98 -19.38 6.00 -20.71
N LEU A 99 -19.06 4.70 -20.64
CA LEU A 99 -17.67 4.22 -20.53
C LEU A 99 -16.77 4.70 -21.67
N LYS A 100 -17.35 5.15 -22.80
CA LYS A 100 -16.64 5.84 -23.88
C LYS A 100 -15.83 7.05 -23.39
N ALA A 101 -16.26 7.72 -22.31
CA ALA A 101 -15.54 8.86 -21.74
C ALA A 101 -14.11 8.51 -21.28
N LEU A 102 -13.88 7.26 -20.83
CA LEU A 102 -12.52 6.78 -20.51
C LEU A 102 -11.62 6.80 -21.74
N HIS A 103 -12.13 6.31 -22.88
CA HIS A 103 -11.39 6.30 -24.14
C HIS A 103 -11.08 7.72 -24.60
N GLU A 104 -12.07 8.61 -24.58
CA GLU A 104 -11.94 10.00 -25.03
C GLU A 104 -10.93 10.80 -24.19
N PHE A 105 -10.88 10.53 -22.88
CA PHE A 105 -9.91 11.17 -21.99
C PHE A 105 -8.51 10.60 -22.13
N PHE A 106 -8.33 9.27 -21.97
CA PHE A 106 -7.00 8.69 -21.84
C PHE A 106 -6.27 8.62 -23.18
N THR A 107 -6.92 8.17 -24.26
CA THR A 107 -6.27 7.89 -25.56
C THR A 107 -5.36 9.03 -26.08
N PRO A 108 -5.78 10.31 -26.10
CA PRO A 108 -4.92 11.39 -26.57
C PRO A 108 -3.76 11.73 -25.61
N LEU A 109 -3.85 11.33 -24.34
CA LEU A 109 -2.93 11.72 -23.27
C LEU A 109 -1.86 10.65 -22.94
N LEU A 110 -2.12 9.36 -23.19
CA LEU A 110 -1.25 8.26 -22.76
C LEU A 110 0.21 8.40 -23.25
N ARG A 111 0.42 8.89 -24.48
CA ARG A 111 1.77 9.12 -25.04
C ARG A 111 2.56 10.21 -24.31
N ASN A 112 1.88 11.05 -23.54
CA ASN A 112 2.46 12.17 -22.79
C ASN A 112 2.63 11.89 -21.29
N VAL A 113 2.34 10.68 -20.83
CA VAL A 113 2.65 10.26 -19.45
C VAL A 113 4.17 10.14 -19.27
N GLY A 114 4.71 10.80 -18.26
CA GLY A 114 6.13 10.74 -17.88
C GLY A 114 6.55 9.40 -17.29
N LYS A 115 7.86 9.20 -17.14
CA LYS A 115 8.41 8.04 -16.41
C LYS A 115 7.91 8.04 -14.97
N SER A 116 7.55 6.86 -14.44
CA SER A 116 6.93 6.75 -13.13
C SER A 116 5.70 7.65 -12.96
N GLY A 117 4.91 7.84 -14.03
CA GLY A 117 3.67 8.59 -13.98
C GLY A 117 2.59 7.90 -13.13
N ARG A 118 1.51 8.63 -12.83
CA ARG A 118 0.37 8.11 -12.06
C ARG A 118 -0.92 8.28 -12.83
N LEU A 119 -1.70 7.22 -12.96
CA LEU A 119 -3.03 7.28 -13.52
C LEU A 119 -4.02 6.87 -12.44
N LEU A 120 -5.07 7.66 -12.30
CA LEU A 120 -6.09 7.45 -11.29
C LEU A 120 -7.47 7.62 -11.91
N VAL A 121 -8.29 6.57 -11.82
CA VAL A 121 -9.73 6.65 -12.09
C VAL A 121 -10.44 6.69 -10.75
N ILE A 122 -11.40 7.60 -10.60
CA ILE A 122 -12.19 7.73 -9.37
C ILE A 122 -13.66 7.50 -9.69
N GLY A 123 -14.24 6.44 -9.14
CA GLY A 123 -15.63 6.06 -9.36
C GLY A 123 -16.48 6.12 -8.09
N THR A 124 -17.77 5.87 -8.24
CA THR A 124 -18.71 5.64 -7.14
C THR A 124 -18.65 4.17 -6.72
N THR A 125 -18.65 3.88 -5.42
CA THR A 125 -18.67 2.50 -4.90
C THR A 125 -19.82 1.69 -5.55
N PRO A 126 -19.55 0.64 -6.36
CA PRO A 126 -20.57 0.02 -7.19
C PRO A 126 -21.73 -0.57 -6.40
N ASP A 127 -21.46 -1.19 -5.26
CA ASP A 127 -22.48 -1.79 -4.39
C ASP A 127 -23.36 -0.76 -3.66
N LYS A 128 -23.04 0.53 -3.81
CA LYS A 128 -23.79 1.67 -3.28
C LYS A 128 -24.33 2.59 -4.37
N ALA A 129 -24.10 2.28 -5.65
CA ALA A 129 -24.60 3.06 -6.78
C ALA A 129 -26.14 3.16 -6.76
N ALA A 130 -26.67 4.27 -7.31
CA ALA A 130 -28.10 4.56 -7.23
C ALA A 130 -28.95 3.66 -8.15
N THR A 131 -28.35 3.18 -9.25
CA THR A 131 -29.03 2.34 -10.24
C THR A 131 -28.20 1.10 -10.60
N THR A 132 -28.87 0.07 -11.15
CA THR A 132 -28.20 -1.13 -11.66
C THR A 132 -27.23 -0.79 -12.79
N ASP A 133 -27.60 0.11 -13.69
CA ASP A 133 -26.75 0.52 -14.82
C ASP A 133 -25.49 1.23 -14.35
N GLU A 134 -25.62 2.11 -13.34
CA GLU A 134 -24.49 2.79 -12.71
C GLU A 134 -23.60 1.76 -12.02
N ARG A 135 -24.17 0.83 -11.24
CA ARG A 135 -23.41 -0.26 -10.62
C ARG A 135 -22.60 -1.05 -11.63
N ILE A 136 -23.19 -1.39 -12.78
CA ILE A 136 -22.50 -2.11 -13.87
C ILE A 136 -21.36 -1.27 -14.43
N ALA A 137 -21.63 0.00 -14.75
CA ALA A 137 -20.64 0.90 -15.33
C ALA A 137 -19.47 1.17 -14.37
N GLN A 138 -19.76 1.47 -13.12
CA GLN A 138 -18.76 1.69 -12.07
C GLN A 138 -17.93 0.43 -11.84
N ARG A 139 -18.56 -0.76 -11.79
CA ARG A 139 -17.83 -2.03 -11.63
C ARG A 139 -16.88 -2.31 -12.80
N ALA A 140 -17.24 -1.91 -14.02
CA ALA A 140 -16.44 -2.12 -15.23
C ALA A 140 -15.11 -1.33 -15.20
N LEU A 141 -15.02 -0.26 -14.42
CA LEU A 141 -13.82 0.56 -14.28
C LEU A 141 -12.61 -0.26 -13.82
N GLU A 142 -12.79 -1.30 -13.02
CA GLU A 142 -11.69 -2.16 -12.58
C GLU A 142 -11.07 -2.96 -13.73
N GLY A 143 -11.89 -3.44 -14.67
CA GLY A 143 -11.39 -4.13 -15.86
C GLY A 143 -10.55 -3.18 -16.72
N PHE A 144 -11.02 -1.94 -16.87
CA PHE A 144 -10.30 -0.89 -17.58
C PHE A 144 -8.95 -0.56 -16.91
N THR A 145 -8.95 -0.20 -15.62
CA THR A 145 -7.72 0.24 -14.93
C THR A 145 -6.68 -0.87 -14.81
N ARG A 146 -7.10 -2.12 -14.54
CA ARG A 146 -6.18 -3.26 -14.53
C ARG A 146 -5.59 -3.56 -15.91
N SER A 147 -6.35 -3.38 -16.98
CA SER A 147 -5.84 -3.56 -18.34
C SER A 147 -4.86 -2.45 -18.69
N LEU A 148 -5.23 -1.20 -18.42
CA LEU A 148 -4.40 -0.03 -18.71
C LEU A 148 -3.04 -0.08 -18.01
N ALA A 149 -2.97 -0.55 -16.75
CA ALA A 149 -1.68 -0.71 -16.05
C ALA A 149 -0.72 -1.68 -16.76
N LYS A 150 -1.25 -2.70 -17.46
CA LYS A 150 -0.43 -3.66 -18.22
C LYS A 150 0.07 -3.12 -19.56
N GLU A 151 -0.43 -1.98 -20.01
CA GLU A 151 -0.02 -1.35 -21.27
C GLU A 151 1.21 -0.44 -21.10
N PHE A 152 1.56 -0.08 -19.87
CA PHE A 152 2.72 0.76 -19.57
C PHE A 152 4.00 -0.07 -19.39
N SER A 153 5.13 0.53 -19.79
CA SER A 153 6.48 -0.02 -19.59
C SER A 153 7.47 0.97 -18.97
N ASN A 154 7.08 2.22 -18.78
CA ASN A 154 7.91 3.31 -18.25
C ASN A 154 7.77 3.51 -16.73
N GLY A 155 7.37 2.47 -16.01
CA GLY A 155 7.15 2.49 -14.56
C GLY A 155 5.93 3.29 -14.08
N ALA A 156 5.06 3.75 -14.99
CA ALA A 156 3.80 4.36 -14.61
C ALA A 156 2.85 3.33 -13.98
N THR A 157 2.00 3.78 -13.05
CA THR A 157 1.04 2.92 -12.35
C THR A 157 -0.39 3.43 -12.52
N VAL A 158 -1.37 2.53 -12.49
CA VAL A 158 -2.79 2.85 -12.63
C VAL A 158 -3.56 2.34 -11.43
N GLN A 159 -4.40 3.19 -10.85
CA GLN A 159 -5.26 2.83 -9.73
C GLN A 159 -6.72 3.16 -9.99
N LEU A 160 -7.59 2.44 -9.28
CA LEU A 160 -9.00 2.76 -9.15
C LEU A 160 -9.30 3.11 -7.69
N VAL A 161 -9.94 4.25 -7.47
CA VAL A 161 -10.50 4.59 -6.16
C VAL A 161 -12.01 4.65 -6.29
N TYR A 162 -12.72 3.90 -5.45
CA TYR A 162 -14.15 4.06 -5.27
C TYR A 162 -14.42 4.93 -4.06
N LEU A 163 -15.24 5.96 -4.24
CA LEU A 163 -15.72 6.82 -3.17
C LEU A 163 -17.20 6.52 -2.89
N HIS A 164 -17.55 6.41 -1.61
CA HIS A 164 -18.94 6.26 -1.18
C HIS A 164 -19.81 7.41 -1.75
N PRO A 165 -21.01 7.13 -2.29
CA PRO A 165 -21.87 8.17 -2.87
C PRO A 165 -22.25 9.26 -1.87
N ASP A 166 -22.46 8.90 -0.60
CA ASP A 166 -22.80 9.85 0.47
C ASP A 166 -21.62 10.71 0.96
N ALA A 167 -20.40 10.48 0.46
CA ALA A 167 -19.28 11.36 0.77
C ALA A 167 -19.61 12.78 0.28
N LYS A 168 -19.44 13.78 1.17
CA LYS A 168 -19.77 15.17 0.87
C LYS A 168 -18.98 15.68 -0.33
N THR A 169 -19.50 16.72 -0.98
CA THR A 169 -18.91 17.31 -2.20
C THR A 169 -17.47 17.79 -2.02
N GLY A 170 -17.06 18.19 -0.81
CA GLY A 170 -15.66 18.52 -0.52
C GLY A 170 -14.70 17.33 -0.59
N ALA A 171 -15.22 16.10 -0.50
CA ALA A 171 -14.51 14.83 -0.62
C ALA A 171 -13.21 14.76 0.20
N THR A 172 -13.16 15.37 1.38
CA THR A 172 -11.92 15.44 2.18
C THR A 172 -11.43 14.06 2.61
N GLY A 173 -12.34 13.09 2.80
CA GLY A 173 -12.01 11.68 3.03
C GLY A 173 -11.18 11.01 1.94
N LEU A 174 -11.19 11.56 0.73
CA LEU A 174 -10.46 11.05 -0.43
C LEU A 174 -9.00 11.55 -0.50
N GLU A 175 -8.70 12.68 0.16
CA GLU A 175 -7.47 13.45 -0.07
C GLU A 175 -6.20 12.66 0.24
N SER A 176 -6.15 11.94 1.37
CA SER A 176 -5.00 11.12 1.77
C SER A 176 -4.69 10.02 0.75
N THR A 177 -5.74 9.41 0.19
CA THR A 177 -5.63 8.36 -0.84
C THR A 177 -5.10 8.93 -2.15
N VAL A 178 -5.63 10.08 -2.57
CA VAL A 178 -5.16 10.77 -3.78
C VAL A 178 -3.71 11.20 -3.62
N ARG A 179 -3.33 11.82 -2.50
CA ARG A 179 -1.94 12.22 -2.23
C ARG A 179 -0.97 11.03 -2.19
N PHE A 180 -1.38 9.91 -1.61
CA PHE A 180 -0.58 8.69 -1.65
C PHE A 180 -0.36 8.21 -3.09
N ILE A 181 -1.44 8.05 -3.87
CA ILE A 181 -1.40 7.58 -5.26
C ILE A 181 -0.59 8.54 -6.13
N LEU A 182 -0.83 9.84 -6.02
CA LEU A 182 -0.15 10.91 -6.75
C LEU A 182 1.22 11.27 -6.17
N SER A 183 1.96 10.28 -5.66
CA SER A 183 3.31 10.51 -5.15
C SER A 183 4.26 9.38 -5.52
N ALA A 184 5.53 9.60 -5.21
CA ALA A 184 6.57 8.58 -5.26
C ALA A 184 6.43 7.51 -4.14
N LYS A 185 5.48 7.65 -3.21
CA LYS A 185 5.22 6.69 -2.12
C LYS A 185 4.43 5.46 -2.61
N SER A 186 3.57 5.60 -3.61
CA SER A 186 2.74 4.51 -4.19
C SER A 186 3.45 3.66 -5.25
N THR A 187 4.76 3.75 -5.34
CA THR A 187 5.55 3.33 -6.52
C THR A 187 5.39 1.86 -6.92
N TYR A 188 5.18 0.96 -5.97
CA TYR A 188 5.00 -0.47 -6.24
C TYR A 188 3.56 -0.95 -5.98
N VAL A 189 2.64 -0.01 -5.79
CA VAL A 189 1.21 -0.27 -5.86
C VAL A 189 0.79 -0.01 -7.29
N ASP A 190 0.19 -1.01 -7.95
CA ASP A 190 -0.22 -0.89 -9.35
C ASP A 190 -1.38 -1.84 -9.67
N GLY A 191 -2.36 -1.36 -10.42
CA GLY A 191 -3.60 -2.07 -10.78
C GLY A 191 -4.44 -2.47 -9.57
N GLN A 192 -4.47 -1.64 -8.52
CA GLN A 192 -5.21 -1.89 -7.28
C GLN A 192 -6.49 -1.06 -7.20
N VAL A 193 -7.37 -1.49 -6.30
CA VAL A 193 -8.63 -0.84 -6.00
C VAL A 193 -8.61 -0.38 -4.55
N PHE A 194 -8.96 0.88 -4.32
CA PHE A 194 -9.14 1.47 -3.00
C PHE A 194 -10.61 1.80 -2.80
N TYR A 195 -11.12 1.58 -1.59
CA TYR A 195 -12.48 1.94 -1.18
C TYR A 195 -12.40 2.99 -0.08
N VAL A 196 -12.96 4.16 -0.36
CA VAL A 196 -13.05 5.29 0.56
C VAL A 196 -14.52 5.47 0.98
N GLY A 197 -14.74 5.55 2.29
CA GLY A 197 -16.03 5.73 2.93
C GLY A 197 -16.63 7.13 2.75
N ALA A 198 -17.70 7.42 3.51
CA ALA A 198 -18.43 8.69 3.44
C ALA A 198 -17.89 9.76 4.40
N ASP A 199 -17.06 9.36 5.37
CA ASP A 199 -16.61 10.26 6.44
C ASP A 199 -15.71 11.37 5.90
N ASP A 200 -15.89 12.57 6.45
CA ASP A 200 -14.95 13.66 6.22
C ASP A 200 -13.61 13.34 6.90
N SER A 201 -12.53 13.91 6.36
CA SER A 201 -11.21 13.87 6.96
C SER A 201 -10.69 15.28 7.21
N THR A 202 -9.75 15.38 8.16
CA THR A 202 -8.97 16.59 8.42
C THR A 202 -7.53 16.33 7.99
N ALA A 203 -6.96 17.24 7.20
CA ALA A 203 -5.55 17.17 6.81
C ALA A 203 -4.65 17.18 8.05
N PRO A 204 -3.52 16.44 8.04
CA PRO A 204 -2.50 16.62 9.07
C PRO A 204 -1.98 18.06 9.06
N ALA A 205 -1.38 18.50 10.17
CA ALA A 205 -0.73 19.81 10.24
C ALA A 205 0.40 19.97 9.20
N ASP A 206 1.04 18.86 8.82
CA ASP A 206 2.10 18.79 7.81
C ASP A 206 1.98 17.46 7.04
N TRP A 207 1.76 17.53 5.72
CA TRP A 207 1.68 16.35 4.85
C TRP A 207 3.02 15.62 4.66
N ASP A 208 4.15 16.28 4.93
CA ASP A 208 5.48 15.65 4.95
C ASP A 208 5.78 14.96 6.29
N LYS A 209 5.03 15.30 7.35
CA LYS A 209 5.08 14.64 8.66
C LYS A 209 3.67 14.24 9.15
N PRO A 210 2.97 13.37 8.40
CA PRO A 210 1.56 13.09 8.66
C PRO A 210 1.33 12.36 10.00
N LEU A 211 2.37 11.73 10.57
CA LEU A 211 2.29 10.97 11.81
C LEU A 211 2.90 11.72 13.01
N ALA A 212 3.12 13.03 12.88
CA ALA A 212 3.65 13.85 13.97
C ALA A 212 2.79 13.70 15.25
N GLY A 213 3.45 13.37 16.35
CA GLY A 213 2.80 13.19 17.66
C GLY A 213 2.05 11.87 17.83
N LYS A 214 2.16 10.93 16.87
CA LYS A 214 1.56 9.59 16.94
C LYS A 214 2.50 8.58 17.58
N VAL A 215 1.94 7.62 18.31
CA VAL A 215 2.67 6.49 18.89
C VAL A 215 2.33 5.22 18.10
N ALA A 216 3.35 4.56 17.55
CA ALA A 216 3.17 3.43 16.64
C ALA A 216 3.89 2.17 17.13
N ILE A 217 3.13 1.09 17.27
CA ILE A 217 3.63 -0.25 17.60
C ILE A 217 3.91 -0.99 16.29
N VAL A 218 5.13 -1.50 16.12
CA VAL A 218 5.51 -2.31 14.94
C VAL A 218 6.05 -3.65 15.41
N THR A 219 5.35 -4.75 15.09
CA THR A 219 5.80 -6.11 15.42
C THR A 219 6.71 -6.69 14.35
N GLY A 220 7.66 -7.55 14.73
CA GLY A 220 8.67 -8.09 13.82
C GLY A 220 9.59 -7.00 13.26
N ALA A 221 9.92 -6.02 14.09
CA ALA A 221 10.60 -4.79 13.66
C ALA A 221 12.11 -4.96 13.46
N ALA A 222 12.77 -5.96 14.04
CA ALA A 222 14.24 -6.00 14.12
C ALA A 222 14.95 -6.01 12.76
N ARG A 223 14.27 -6.41 11.67
CA ARG A 223 14.87 -6.46 10.32
C ARG A 223 13.86 -6.40 9.19
N GLY A 224 14.34 -6.04 8.01
CA GLY A 224 13.61 -6.24 6.75
C GLY A 224 12.42 -5.28 6.62
N ILE A 225 11.22 -5.81 6.35
CA ILE A 225 10.02 -4.97 6.15
C ILE A 225 9.65 -4.25 7.46
N GLY A 226 9.67 -4.93 8.61
CA GLY A 226 9.37 -4.30 9.90
C GLY A 226 10.32 -3.16 10.26
N GLU A 227 11.61 -3.36 10.01
CA GLU A 227 12.66 -2.34 10.17
C GLU A 227 12.37 -1.11 9.31
N THR A 228 11.99 -1.33 8.06
CA THR A 228 11.70 -0.24 7.13
C THR A 228 10.38 0.47 7.47
N ILE A 229 9.38 -0.24 8.00
CA ILE A 229 8.15 0.36 8.53
C ILE A 229 8.48 1.32 9.68
N ALA A 230 9.30 0.88 10.63
CA ALA A 230 9.74 1.72 11.74
C ALA A 230 10.48 2.99 11.25
N GLU A 231 11.37 2.84 10.27
CA GLU A 231 12.10 3.97 9.67
C GLU A 231 11.17 4.97 8.94
N VAL A 232 10.20 4.48 8.18
CA VAL A 232 9.21 5.32 7.49
C VAL A 232 8.28 6.01 8.50
N PHE A 233 7.84 5.32 9.55
CA PHE A 233 6.99 5.91 10.57
C PHE A 233 7.70 7.02 11.35
N ALA A 234 8.95 6.80 11.73
CA ALA A 234 9.76 7.82 12.38
C ALA A 234 10.06 9.01 11.44
N ARG A 235 10.34 8.74 10.16
CA ARG A 235 10.47 9.79 9.13
C ARG A 235 9.22 10.66 9.05
N ASP A 236 8.05 10.05 9.10
CA ASP A 236 6.74 10.71 9.02
C ASP A 236 6.30 11.31 10.38
N GLY A 237 7.11 11.17 11.44
CA GLY A 237 6.96 11.89 12.71
C GLY A 237 6.43 11.08 13.90
N ALA A 238 6.23 9.77 13.76
CA ALA A 238 5.75 8.92 14.84
C ALA A 238 6.85 8.55 15.85
N ALA A 239 6.48 8.39 17.11
CA ALA A 239 7.27 7.69 18.10
C ALA A 239 7.03 6.18 17.95
N VAL A 240 8.09 5.41 17.66
CA VAL A 240 7.98 3.98 17.35
C VAL A 240 8.30 3.11 18.57
N VAL A 241 7.42 2.17 18.87
CA VAL A 241 7.67 1.02 19.74
C VAL A 241 7.99 -0.18 18.85
N ALA A 242 9.27 -0.52 18.75
CA ALA A 242 9.75 -1.64 17.95
C ALA A 242 9.68 -2.93 18.75
N ILE A 243 8.88 -3.89 18.28
CA ILE A 243 8.68 -5.20 18.95
C ILE A 243 9.29 -6.30 18.10
N ASP A 244 10.12 -7.14 18.72
CA ASP A 244 10.61 -8.40 18.13
C ASP A 244 11.13 -9.33 19.25
N MET A 245 11.60 -10.51 18.87
CA MET A 245 12.39 -11.36 19.78
C MET A 245 13.68 -10.65 20.22
N PRO A 246 14.22 -10.97 21.41
CA PRO A 246 15.46 -10.37 21.91
C PRO A 246 16.59 -10.46 20.89
N SER A 247 17.12 -9.32 20.47
CA SER A 247 18.19 -9.20 19.48
C SER A 247 18.91 -7.85 19.59
N GLU A 248 20.15 -7.80 19.10
CA GLU A 248 20.92 -6.54 19.06
C GLU A 248 20.35 -5.60 17.98
N GLU A 249 19.91 -6.13 16.85
CA GLU A 249 19.32 -5.38 15.75
C GLU A 249 18.06 -4.61 16.17
N LEU A 250 17.26 -5.15 17.10
CA LEU A 250 16.10 -4.47 17.65
C LEU A 250 16.49 -3.19 18.40
N ASN A 251 17.51 -3.27 19.25
CA ASN A 251 18.00 -2.13 20.03
C ASN A 251 18.66 -1.08 19.13
N GLU A 252 19.44 -1.53 18.14
CA GLU A 252 20.05 -0.64 17.14
C GLU A 252 18.98 0.11 16.33
N LEU A 253 17.93 -0.58 15.90
CA LEU A 253 16.81 0.04 15.18
C LEU A 253 16.11 1.07 16.06
N ALA A 254 15.72 0.71 17.29
CA ALA A 254 15.03 1.63 18.19
C ALA A 254 15.85 2.91 18.42
N SER A 255 17.17 2.77 18.63
CA SER A 255 18.08 3.91 18.72
C SER A 255 18.11 4.75 17.43
N ARG A 256 18.22 4.10 16.27
CA ARG A 256 18.29 4.76 14.96
C ARG A 256 17.04 5.57 14.61
N VAL A 257 15.86 5.08 15.01
CA VAL A 257 14.58 5.76 14.75
C VAL A 257 14.15 6.69 15.89
N GLY A 258 14.93 6.77 16.98
CA GLY A 258 14.55 7.54 18.18
C GLY A 258 13.31 6.97 18.89
N GLY A 259 13.08 5.67 18.76
CA GLY A 259 11.98 4.93 19.38
C GLY A 259 12.42 4.15 20.62
N THR A 260 11.56 3.23 21.05
CA THR A 260 11.84 2.29 22.15
C THR A 260 11.78 0.84 21.66
N ALA A 261 12.69 -0.01 22.15
CA ALA A 261 12.69 -1.43 21.87
C ALA A 261 11.88 -2.17 22.95
N LEU A 262 11.07 -3.14 22.54
CA LEU A 262 10.39 -4.07 23.43
C LEU A 262 10.63 -5.50 22.95
N ALA A 263 11.47 -6.23 23.67
CA ALA A 263 11.74 -7.63 23.37
C ALA A 263 10.57 -8.50 23.88
N LEU A 264 9.80 -9.09 22.96
CA LEU A 264 8.57 -9.82 23.28
C LEU A 264 8.22 -10.85 22.20
N ASP A 265 7.83 -12.05 22.63
CA ASP A 265 7.13 -13.01 21.77
C ASP A 265 5.65 -12.61 21.67
N VAL A 266 5.22 -12.17 20.48
CA VAL A 266 3.83 -11.75 20.25
C VAL A 266 2.79 -12.86 20.45
N THR A 267 3.22 -14.13 20.52
CA THR A 267 2.33 -15.27 20.76
C THR A 267 2.09 -15.56 22.24
N SER A 268 2.85 -14.92 23.14
CA SER A 268 2.68 -15.12 24.59
C SER A 268 1.30 -14.66 25.07
N GLU A 269 0.83 -15.26 26.16
CA GLU A 269 -0.47 -14.91 26.75
C GLU A 269 -0.47 -13.49 27.34
N ASP A 270 0.67 -13.05 27.87
CA ASP A 270 0.90 -11.74 28.50
C ASP A 270 1.32 -10.64 27.50
N ALA A 271 1.35 -10.92 26.19
CA ALA A 271 1.84 -9.96 25.19
C ALA A 271 1.09 -8.62 25.21
N VAL A 272 -0.24 -8.66 25.37
CA VAL A 272 -1.08 -7.45 25.46
C VAL A 272 -0.74 -6.64 26.71
N ASP A 273 -0.57 -7.30 27.85
CA ASP A 273 -0.28 -6.64 29.13
C ASP A 273 1.13 -6.04 29.12
N THR A 274 2.11 -6.75 28.58
CA THR A 274 3.49 -6.28 28.44
C THR A 274 3.58 -5.05 27.53
N ILE A 275 2.89 -5.07 26.38
CA ILE A 275 2.83 -3.89 25.49
C ILE A 275 2.15 -2.71 26.20
N THR A 276 1.06 -2.96 26.91
CA THR A 276 0.32 -1.93 27.64
C THR A 276 1.19 -1.31 28.76
N ALA A 277 1.96 -2.12 29.48
CA ALA A 277 2.90 -1.65 30.51
C ALA A 277 4.00 -0.79 29.91
N HIS A 278 4.62 -1.23 28.81
CA HIS A 278 5.64 -0.47 28.08
C HIS A 278 5.11 0.91 27.62
N LEU A 279 3.89 0.95 27.11
CA LEU A 279 3.26 2.21 26.70
C LEU A 279 2.96 3.12 27.89
N LYS A 280 2.60 2.58 29.06
CA LYS A 280 2.40 3.39 30.28
C LYS A 280 3.70 4.05 30.73
N GLU A 281 4.82 3.33 30.63
CA GLU A 281 6.13 3.84 31.02
C GLU A 281 6.64 4.93 30.06
N HIS A 282 6.50 4.73 28.76
CA HIS A 282 7.17 5.58 27.76
C HIS A 282 6.25 6.54 27.00
N HIS A 283 4.95 6.28 26.96
CA HIS A 283 4.02 6.90 26.00
C HIS A 283 2.64 7.24 26.61
N GLY A 284 2.54 7.37 27.94
CA GLY A 284 1.30 7.76 28.61
C GLY A 284 0.16 6.73 28.53
N GLY A 285 0.49 5.48 28.20
CA GLY A 285 -0.44 4.35 28.21
C GLY A 285 -1.34 4.24 26.98
N LYS A 286 -1.02 4.95 25.89
CA LYS A 286 -1.80 4.95 24.65
C LYS A 286 -0.92 4.68 23.44
N ALA A 287 -1.52 4.07 22.42
CA ALA A 287 -0.97 3.96 21.09
C ALA A 287 -2.01 4.43 20.05
N ASP A 288 -1.53 5.03 18.98
CA ASP A 288 -2.37 5.43 17.84
C ASP A 288 -2.38 4.35 16.76
N ILE A 289 -1.26 3.65 16.58
CA ILE A 289 -1.06 2.75 15.43
C ILE A 289 -0.56 1.38 15.91
N LEU A 290 -1.15 0.30 15.40
CA LEU A 290 -0.66 -1.08 15.51
C LEU A 290 -0.38 -1.64 14.12
N VAL A 291 0.86 -2.07 13.88
CA VAL A 291 1.24 -2.81 12.68
C VAL A 291 1.57 -4.26 13.04
N ASN A 292 0.67 -5.17 12.64
CA ASN A 292 0.86 -6.61 12.76
C ASN A 292 1.73 -7.12 11.59
N ASN A 293 3.03 -6.84 11.65
CA ASN A 293 4.01 -7.24 10.64
C ASN A 293 4.74 -8.55 10.97
N ALA A 294 4.87 -8.92 12.25
CA ALA A 294 5.49 -10.18 12.66
C ALA A 294 4.88 -11.36 11.88
N GLY A 295 5.74 -12.24 11.39
CA GLY A 295 5.31 -13.39 10.62
C GLY A 295 6.43 -14.35 10.30
N ILE A 296 6.10 -15.63 10.23
CA ILE A 296 7.02 -16.70 9.87
C ILE A 296 6.46 -17.56 8.73
N THR A 297 7.36 -18.25 8.05
CA THR A 297 7.05 -19.30 7.08
C THR A 297 7.64 -20.62 7.55
N ARG A 298 6.91 -21.71 7.34
CA ARG A 298 7.35 -23.09 7.58
C ARG A 298 6.85 -23.96 6.44
N ASP A 299 7.46 -23.73 5.28
CA ASP A 299 6.98 -24.26 4.01
C ASP A 299 7.16 -25.78 3.94
N LYS A 300 6.07 -26.47 3.64
CA LYS A 300 6.02 -27.92 3.44
C LYS A 300 4.76 -28.28 2.66
N LEU A 301 4.85 -29.30 1.80
CA LEU A 301 3.65 -29.87 1.20
C LEU A 301 2.76 -30.45 2.30
N LEU A 302 1.45 -30.25 2.22
CA LEU A 302 0.51 -30.65 3.27
C LEU A 302 0.63 -32.13 3.67
N LYS A 303 0.84 -33.02 2.68
CA LYS A 303 1.06 -34.46 2.93
C LYS A 303 2.28 -34.79 3.80
N ASN A 304 3.20 -33.84 3.98
CA ASN A 304 4.43 -33.95 4.75
C ASN A 304 4.52 -32.88 5.86
N MET A 305 3.41 -32.17 6.15
CA MET A 305 3.34 -31.15 7.18
C MET A 305 3.19 -31.82 8.55
N ASP A 306 3.94 -31.36 9.55
CA ASP A 306 3.78 -31.74 10.94
C ASP A 306 3.12 -30.62 11.75
N ASP A 307 2.55 -30.98 12.90
CA ASP A 307 1.78 -30.08 13.76
C ASP A 307 2.60 -28.86 14.18
N ALA A 308 3.87 -29.05 14.56
CA ALA A 308 4.75 -27.95 14.95
C ALA A 308 4.93 -26.88 13.87
N ARG A 309 5.02 -27.27 12.57
CA ARG A 309 5.09 -26.30 11.46
C ARG A 309 3.75 -25.66 11.15
N TRP A 310 2.66 -26.39 11.35
CA TRP A 310 1.32 -25.84 11.17
C TRP A 310 1.02 -24.82 12.27
N ASP A 311 1.04 -25.27 13.52
CA ASP A 311 0.62 -24.50 14.70
C ASP A 311 1.46 -23.24 14.89
N SER A 312 2.78 -23.31 14.72
CA SER A 312 3.63 -22.12 14.86
C SER A 312 3.29 -21.02 13.84
N VAL A 313 2.95 -21.39 12.61
CA VAL A 313 2.56 -20.42 11.57
C VAL A 313 1.20 -19.83 11.91
N ILE A 314 0.22 -20.65 12.34
CA ILE A 314 -1.10 -20.17 12.79
C ILE A 314 -0.98 -19.22 13.99
N ALA A 315 -0.18 -19.59 14.99
CA ALA A 315 0.01 -18.83 16.22
C ALA A 315 0.59 -17.44 15.94
N VAL A 316 1.71 -17.37 15.21
CA VAL A 316 2.40 -16.09 14.94
C VAL A 316 1.64 -15.23 13.93
N ASN A 317 1.14 -15.82 12.84
CA ASN A 317 0.66 -15.01 11.71
C ASN A 317 -0.83 -14.67 11.78
N LEU A 318 -1.61 -15.35 12.64
CA LEU A 318 -3.07 -15.17 12.71
C LEU A 318 -3.56 -14.95 14.14
N LEU A 319 -3.28 -15.87 15.06
CA LEU A 319 -3.81 -15.79 16.43
C LEU A 319 -3.21 -14.60 17.20
N ALA A 320 -1.90 -14.38 17.11
CA ALA A 320 -1.24 -13.24 17.75
C ALA A 320 -1.79 -11.89 17.24
N PRO A 321 -1.84 -11.61 15.92
CA PRO A 321 -2.45 -10.39 15.40
C PRO A 321 -3.90 -10.15 15.86
N GLN A 322 -4.72 -11.21 15.90
CA GLN A 322 -6.09 -11.13 16.41
C GLN A 322 -6.09 -10.72 17.89
N ARG A 323 -5.35 -11.46 18.74
CA ARG A 323 -5.26 -11.19 20.18
C ARG A 323 -4.74 -9.80 20.50
N LEU A 324 -3.68 -9.36 19.80
CA LEU A 324 -3.11 -8.02 19.99
C LEU A 324 -4.12 -6.93 19.60
N THR A 325 -4.80 -7.09 18.47
CA THR A 325 -5.81 -6.12 18.00
C THR A 325 -6.97 -6.03 18.97
N GLU A 326 -7.59 -7.16 19.31
CA GLU A 326 -8.74 -7.21 20.23
C GLU A 326 -8.35 -6.77 21.64
N GLY A 327 -7.20 -7.20 22.15
CA GLY A 327 -6.73 -6.91 23.51
C GLY A 327 -6.36 -5.44 23.71
N LEU A 328 -5.58 -4.85 22.79
CA LEU A 328 -5.14 -3.44 22.90
C LEU A 328 -6.30 -2.47 22.67
N ILE A 329 -7.31 -2.83 21.87
CA ILE A 329 -8.53 -2.03 21.71
C ILE A 329 -9.47 -2.24 22.91
N GLY A 330 -9.63 -3.48 23.36
CA GLY A 330 -10.52 -3.87 24.45
C GLY A 330 -10.11 -3.25 25.79
N ASN A 331 -8.81 -3.14 26.06
CA ASN A 331 -8.30 -2.47 27.27
C ASN A 331 -8.13 -0.94 27.10
N GLY A 332 -8.49 -0.40 25.93
CA GLY A 332 -8.44 1.03 25.62
C GLY A 332 -7.05 1.59 25.36
N THR A 333 -6.02 0.77 25.19
CA THR A 333 -4.68 1.23 24.77
C THR A 333 -4.73 1.91 23.41
N ILE A 334 -5.50 1.35 22.47
CA ILE A 334 -5.84 1.96 21.18
C ILE A 334 -7.30 2.38 21.23
N GLY A 335 -7.57 3.66 20.95
CA GLY A 335 -8.91 4.26 21.03
C GLY A 335 -9.25 5.05 19.77
N GLU A 336 -10.14 6.04 19.92
CA GLU A 336 -10.57 6.93 18.82
C GLU A 336 -9.40 7.51 18.03
N GLY A 337 -9.49 7.48 16.70
CA GLY A 337 -8.40 7.86 15.81
C GLY A 337 -7.35 6.76 15.61
N GLY A 338 -7.54 5.57 16.20
CA GLY A 338 -6.62 4.45 16.08
C GLY A 338 -6.53 3.86 14.67
N ARG A 339 -5.39 3.24 14.36
CA ARG A 339 -5.09 2.60 13.07
C ARG A 339 -4.50 1.21 13.29
N VAL A 340 -5.11 0.20 12.70
CA VAL A 340 -4.58 -1.17 12.70
C VAL A 340 -4.24 -1.58 11.27
N ILE A 341 -3.01 -2.03 11.06
CA ILE A 341 -2.55 -2.49 9.74
C ILE A 341 -1.99 -3.90 9.85
N GLY A 342 -2.60 -4.83 9.11
CA GLY A 342 -2.17 -6.22 9.01
C GLY A 342 -1.31 -6.49 7.79
N LEU A 343 -0.33 -7.40 7.92
CA LEU A 343 0.43 -7.90 6.78
C LEU A 343 -0.20 -9.20 6.26
N ALA A 344 -0.93 -9.10 5.16
CA ALA A 344 -1.40 -10.22 4.35
C ALA A 344 -0.29 -10.69 3.38
N SER A 345 -0.64 -11.31 2.26
CA SER A 345 0.30 -11.72 1.21
C SER A 345 -0.45 -12.09 -0.08
N ILE A 346 0.21 -12.00 -1.24
CA ILE A 346 -0.26 -12.66 -2.46
C ILE A 346 -0.54 -14.15 -2.25
N ALA A 347 0.22 -14.85 -1.40
CA ALA A 347 -0.03 -16.26 -1.09
C ALA A 347 -1.36 -16.49 -0.34
N GLY A 348 -1.86 -15.48 0.38
CA GLY A 348 -3.19 -15.51 1.00
C GLY A 348 -4.33 -15.28 0.01
N ILE A 349 -4.04 -14.68 -1.15
CA ILE A 349 -5.03 -14.38 -2.19
C ILE A 349 -5.05 -15.48 -3.25
N ALA A 350 -3.89 -15.83 -3.80
CA ALA A 350 -3.75 -16.76 -4.93
C ALA A 350 -3.39 -18.19 -4.50
N GLY A 351 -3.04 -18.40 -3.23
CA GLY A 351 -2.39 -19.63 -2.77
C GLY A 351 -0.94 -19.73 -3.24
N ASN A 352 -0.19 -20.67 -2.64
CA ASN A 352 1.15 -21.02 -3.11
C ASN A 352 1.51 -22.45 -2.73
N ARG A 353 2.27 -23.14 -3.58
CA ARG A 353 2.65 -24.54 -3.37
C ARG A 353 3.53 -24.67 -2.14
N GLY A 354 3.14 -25.56 -1.21
CA GLY A 354 3.89 -25.79 0.03
C GLY A 354 3.60 -24.78 1.14
N GLN A 355 2.62 -23.90 0.93
CA GLN A 355 2.25 -22.83 1.86
C GLN A 355 0.78 -22.93 2.27
N THR A 356 0.26 -24.14 2.52
CA THR A 356 -1.13 -24.30 2.96
C THR A 356 -1.37 -23.68 4.34
N ASN A 357 -0.40 -23.83 5.28
CA ASN A 357 -0.40 -23.12 6.56
C ASN A 357 -0.30 -21.60 6.36
N TYR A 358 0.74 -21.13 5.65
CA TYR A 358 1.00 -19.71 5.48
C TYR A 358 -0.13 -19.00 4.70
N GLY A 359 -0.56 -19.58 3.58
CA GLY A 359 -1.69 -19.09 2.78
C GLY A 359 -2.98 -18.99 3.61
N ALA A 360 -3.29 -19.99 4.45
CA ALA A 360 -4.42 -19.92 5.38
C ALA A 360 -4.30 -18.73 6.34
N THR A 361 -3.13 -18.48 6.93
CA THR A 361 -2.95 -17.33 7.85
C THR A 361 -3.07 -15.98 7.15
N LYS A 362 -2.53 -15.86 5.93
CA LYS A 362 -2.56 -14.59 5.18
C LYS A 362 -3.92 -14.30 4.57
N ALA A 363 -4.71 -15.33 4.24
CA ALA A 363 -6.14 -15.20 3.99
C ALA A 363 -6.89 -14.83 5.28
N GLY A 364 -6.53 -15.44 6.41
CA GLY A 364 -7.09 -15.09 7.72
C GLY A 364 -6.86 -13.64 8.12
N MET A 365 -5.71 -13.04 7.79
CA MET A 365 -5.45 -11.61 8.01
C MET A 365 -6.40 -10.70 7.20
N ILE A 366 -6.75 -11.11 5.97
CA ILE A 366 -7.79 -10.45 5.18
C ILE A 366 -9.15 -10.59 5.90
N GLY A 367 -9.44 -11.78 6.42
CA GLY A 367 -10.62 -12.04 7.24
C GLY A 367 -10.71 -11.15 8.48
N ILE A 368 -9.63 -11.02 9.26
CA ILE A 368 -9.55 -10.11 10.42
C ILE A 368 -9.88 -8.68 9.99
N THR A 369 -9.27 -8.22 8.90
CA THR A 369 -9.47 -6.86 8.38
C THR A 369 -10.93 -6.61 8.03
N GLN A 370 -11.55 -7.53 7.28
CA GLN A 370 -12.94 -7.40 6.82
C GLN A 370 -13.95 -7.57 7.98
N ALA A 371 -13.69 -8.51 8.89
CA ALA A 371 -14.61 -8.83 9.99
C ALA A 371 -14.61 -7.76 11.07
N LEU A 372 -13.46 -7.16 11.38
CA LEU A 372 -13.35 -6.14 12.44
C LEU A 372 -13.63 -4.72 11.94
N ALA A 373 -13.53 -4.43 10.64
CA ALA A 373 -13.72 -3.07 10.12
C ALA A 373 -15.05 -2.41 10.54
N PRO A 374 -16.22 -3.07 10.47
CA PRO A 374 -17.48 -2.45 10.89
C PRO A 374 -17.53 -2.09 12.37
N SER A 375 -17.12 -3.01 13.26
CA SER A 375 -17.17 -2.79 14.72
C SER A 375 -16.10 -1.82 15.22
N LEU A 376 -14.97 -1.73 14.52
CA LEU A 376 -13.92 -0.75 14.82
C LEU A 376 -14.29 0.65 14.31
N ALA A 377 -15.03 0.75 13.20
CA ALA A 377 -15.53 2.04 12.70
C ALA A 377 -16.41 2.75 13.74
N GLU A 378 -17.25 2.00 14.48
CA GLU A 378 -18.07 2.55 15.59
C GLU A 378 -17.22 3.14 16.73
N LYS A 379 -15.94 2.78 16.82
CA LYS A 379 -14.97 3.29 17.81
C LYS A 379 -14.04 4.36 17.23
N GLY A 380 -14.27 4.80 15.98
CA GLY A 380 -13.37 5.73 15.29
C GLY A 380 -12.00 5.12 14.95
N ILE A 381 -11.92 3.78 14.82
CA ILE A 381 -10.70 3.04 14.52
C ILE A 381 -10.82 2.44 13.11
N THR A 382 -9.76 2.55 12.31
CA THR A 382 -9.69 1.87 11.01
C THR A 382 -8.83 0.62 11.10
N ILE A 383 -9.17 -0.42 10.34
CA ILE A 383 -8.32 -1.58 10.12
C ILE A 383 -8.17 -1.86 8.63
N ASN A 384 -6.93 -2.05 8.16
CA ASN A 384 -6.62 -2.35 6.77
C ASN A 384 -5.52 -3.41 6.69
N ALA A 385 -5.31 -3.99 5.50
CA ALA A 385 -4.19 -4.88 5.25
C ALA A 385 -3.41 -4.52 4.00
N VAL A 386 -2.11 -4.77 4.07
CA VAL A 386 -1.22 -4.75 2.91
C VAL A 386 -0.87 -6.17 2.52
N ALA A 387 -0.97 -6.50 1.23
CA ALA A 387 -0.62 -7.81 0.69
C ALA A 387 0.61 -7.70 -0.24
N PRO A 388 1.83 -7.83 0.29
CA PRO A 388 3.03 -7.75 -0.52
C PRO A 388 3.10 -8.86 -1.58
N GLY A 389 3.62 -8.50 -2.76
CA GLY A 389 4.05 -9.44 -3.78
C GLY A 389 5.52 -9.86 -3.59
N PHE A 390 6.28 -9.90 -4.68
CA PHE A 390 7.71 -10.15 -4.62
C PHE A 390 8.45 -8.88 -4.18
N ILE A 391 9.04 -8.92 -2.98
CA ILE A 391 9.82 -7.82 -2.38
C ILE A 391 11.25 -8.30 -2.14
N GLU A 392 12.24 -7.50 -2.54
CA GLU A 392 13.66 -7.76 -2.32
C GLU A 392 14.00 -7.68 -0.83
N THR A 393 14.31 -8.83 -0.23
CA THR A 393 14.63 -8.97 1.20
C THR A 393 15.69 -10.05 1.38
N LYS A 394 16.27 -10.14 2.58
CA LYS A 394 17.14 -11.28 2.94
C LYS A 394 16.42 -12.63 2.76
N MET A 395 15.10 -12.68 2.95
CA MET A 395 14.30 -13.89 2.78
C MET A 395 14.16 -14.29 1.31
N THR A 396 13.83 -13.35 0.41
CA THR A 396 13.72 -13.64 -1.02
C THR A 396 15.08 -13.90 -1.67
N ALA A 397 16.16 -13.39 -1.09
CA ALA A 397 17.52 -13.72 -1.51
C ALA A 397 17.85 -15.22 -1.38
N ALA A 398 17.21 -15.94 -0.45
CA ALA A 398 17.39 -17.39 -0.25
C ALA A 398 16.62 -18.26 -1.27
N ILE A 399 15.73 -17.67 -2.07
CA ILE A 399 15.00 -18.40 -3.13
C ILE A 399 15.98 -18.78 -4.25
N PRO A 400 15.92 -20.02 -4.80
CA PRO A 400 16.74 -20.42 -5.94
C PRO A 400 16.66 -19.42 -7.09
N LEU A 401 17.81 -19.06 -7.68
CA LEU A 401 17.95 -17.95 -8.62
C LEU A 401 16.90 -17.95 -9.74
N ALA A 402 16.68 -19.09 -10.41
CA ALA A 402 15.72 -19.18 -11.51
C ALA A 402 14.29 -18.83 -11.06
N ASN A 403 13.82 -19.40 -9.95
CA ASN A 403 12.48 -19.11 -9.42
C ASN A 403 12.38 -17.66 -8.92
N ARG A 404 13.49 -17.13 -8.36
CA ARG A 404 13.59 -15.75 -7.88
C ARG A 404 13.45 -14.76 -9.03
N GLU A 405 14.16 -14.96 -10.14
CA GLU A 405 14.08 -14.09 -11.31
C GLU A 405 12.69 -14.15 -11.97
N VAL A 406 12.05 -15.33 -12.02
CA VAL A 406 10.67 -15.45 -12.50
C VAL A 406 9.72 -14.63 -11.61
N GLY A 407 9.78 -14.81 -10.29
CA GLY A 407 8.96 -14.03 -9.35
C GLY A 407 9.20 -12.52 -9.44
N ARG A 408 10.46 -12.11 -9.65
CA ARG A 408 10.87 -10.71 -9.83
C ARG A 408 10.26 -10.07 -11.08
N ARG A 409 10.03 -10.84 -12.15
CA ARG A 409 9.58 -10.31 -13.46
C ARG A 409 8.09 -10.48 -13.75
N ILE A 410 7.39 -11.38 -13.06
CA ILE A 410 5.93 -11.58 -13.26
C ILE A 410 5.12 -10.48 -12.56
N ASN A 411 5.25 -9.27 -13.07
CA ASN A 411 4.48 -8.08 -12.72
C ASN A 411 4.65 -7.00 -13.81
N SER A 412 3.76 -6.01 -13.87
CA SER A 412 3.79 -4.97 -14.92
C SER A 412 5.00 -4.05 -14.84
N LEU A 413 5.59 -3.89 -13.66
CA LEU A 413 6.81 -3.09 -13.45
C LEU A 413 8.11 -3.84 -13.74
N ASN A 414 8.01 -5.13 -14.10
CA ASN A 414 9.11 -6.02 -14.50
C ASN A 414 10.31 -6.03 -13.53
N GLN A 415 10.09 -5.79 -12.23
CA GLN A 415 11.14 -5.81 -11.20
C GLN A 415 10.56 -6.18 -9.84
N GLY A 416 11.41 -6.47 -8.85
CA GLY A 416 10.99 -6.70 -7.48
C GLY A 416 10.74 -5.38 -6.75
N GLY A 417 9.81 -5.39 -5.79
CA GLY A 417 9.57 -4.24 -4.93
C GLY A 417 10.65 -4.12 -3.85
N GLU A 418 10.71 -2.98 -3.19
CA GLU A 418 11.58 -2.75 -2.04
C GLU A 418 10.76 -2.72 -0.74
N PRO A 419 11.35 -3.03 0.43
CA PRO A 419 10.67 -2.94 1.71
C PRO A 419 9.99 -1.58 1.95
N VAL A 420 10.58 -0.50 1.45
CA VAL A 420 10.02 0.85 1.56
C VAL A 420 8.68 0.97 0.83
N ASP A 421 8.47 0.26 -0.27
CA ASP A 421 7.20 0.34 -1.01
C ASP A 421 6.03 -0.22 -0.18
N VAL A 422 6.31 -1.24 0.65
CA VAL A 422 5.36 -1.81 1.61
C VAL A 422 5.12 -0.83 2.76
N ALA A 423 6.20 -0.30 3.33
CA ALA A 423 6.15 0.64 4.46
C ALA A 423 5.38 1.93 4.13
N GLU A 424 5.55 2.49 2.93
CA GLU A 424 4.82 3.67 2.46
C GLU A 424 3.31 3.44 2.37
N THR A 425 2.91 2.25 1.93
CA THR A 425 1.48 1.88 1.87
C THR A 425 0.88 1.72 3.26
N ILE A 426 1.66 1.16 4.20
CA ILE A 426 1.28 1.06 5.61
C ILE A 426 1.17 2.46 6.25
N ALA A 427 2.10 3.36 5.94
CA ALA A 427 2.09 4.75 6.43
C ALA A 427 0.89 5.55 5.89
N TYR A 428 0.48 5.31 4.65
CA TYR A 428 -0.76 5.85 4.11
C TYR A 428 -1.98 5.42 4.95
N PHE A 429 -2.12 4.13 5.27
CA PHE A 429 -3.21 3.66 6.13
C PHE A 429 -3.11 4.19 7.56
N ALA A 430 -1.90 4.44 8.05
CA ALA A 430 -1.67 4.99 9.39
C ALA A 430 -1.95 6.50 9.50
N SER A 431 -2.13 7.20 8.38
CA SER A 431 -2.34 8.66 8.41
C SER A 431 -3.61 9.03 9.19
N PRO A 432 -3.58 10.12 9.99
CA PRO A 432 -4.77 10.65 10.64
C PRO A 432 -5.85 11.06 9.61
N ALA A 433 -5.45 11.51 8.43
CA ALA A 433 -6.35 11.87 7.32
C ALA A 433 -6.87 10.67 6.52
N SER A 434 -6.57 9.43 6.93
CA SER A 434 -7.08 8.20 6.30
C SER A 434 -8.23 7.57 7.11
N ASN A 435 -8.97 8.34 7.92
CA ASN A 435 -10.07 7.79 8.73
C ASN A 435 -11.22 7.22 7.89
N ALA A 436 -11.43 7.72 6.67
CA ALA A 436 -12.44 7.19 5.75
C ALA A 436 -12.01 5.88 5.06
N VAL A 437 -10.82 5.34 5.36
CA VAL A 437 -10.26 4.17 4.68
C VAL A 437 -10.16 3.01 5.68
N THR A 438 -11.12 2.10 5.64
CA THR A 438 -11.16 0.91 6.52
C THR A 438 -11.63 -0.31 5.74
N GLY A 439 -11.27 -1.52 6.19
CA GLY A 439 -11.60 -2.78 5.54
C GLY A 439 -10.87 -3.04 4.21
N ASN A 440 -9.90 -2.20 3.83
CA ASN A 440 -9.19 -2.32 2.57
C ASN A 440 -8.08 -3.37 2.64
N VAL A 441 -7.89 -4.09 1.53
CA VAL A 441 -6.73 -4.96 1.31
C VAL A 441 -6.04 -4.53 0.02
N VAL A 442 -4.89 -3.87 0.15
CA VAL A 442 -4.15 -3.32 -1.00
C VAL A 442 -2.90 -4.14 -1.25
N ARG A 443 -2.71 -4.61 -2.49
CA ARG A 443 -1.50 -5.34 -2.85
C ARG A 443 -0.37 -4.37 -3.19
N VAL A 444 0.80 -4.63 -2.64
CA VAL A 444 2.05 -3.93 -2.99
C VAL A 444 2.87 -4.90 -3.83
N CYS A 445 2.56 -4.98 -5.13
CA CYS A 445 3.02 -6.08 -5.97
C CYS A 445 3.43 -5.70 -7.40
N GLY A 446 3.50 -4.41 -7.73
CA GLY A 446 3.79 -3.93 -9.10
C GLY A 446 2.84 -4.49 -10.15
N GLN A 447 1.60 -4.79 -9.76
CA GLN A 447 0.61 -5.52 -10.56
C GLN A 447 1.05 -6.94 -10.97
N SER A 448 1.49 -7.74 -9.99
CA SER A 448 1.77 -9.17 -10.21
C SER A 448 0.60 -9.90 -10.85
N TRP A 449 0.89 -10.84 -11.75
CA TRP A 449 -0.11 -11.61 -12.49
C TRP A 449 -0.83 -12.63 -11.61
N LEU A 450 -0.26 -12.99 -10.47
CA LEU A 450 -0.89 -13.87 -9.48
C LEU A 450 -2.08 -13.13 -8.82
N GLY A 451 -3.22 -13.78 -8.68
CA GLY A 451 -4.42 -13.19 -8.08
C GLY A 451 -5.61 -14.15 -8.05
N ALA A 452 -6.75 -13.63 -7.58
CA ALA A 452 -8.05 -14.26 -7.57
C ALA A 452 -9.11 -13.26 -8.02
#